data_AF-X1H483-F1
#
_entry.id   AF-X1H483-F1
#
_cell.length_a   1.000
_cell.length_b   1.000
_cell.length_c   1.000
_cell.angle_alpha   90.00
_cell.angle_beta   90.00
_cell.angle_gamma   90.00
#
_symmetry.space_group_name_H-M   'P 1'
#
loop_
_entity.id
_entity.type
_entity.pdbx_description
1 polymer ?
#
loop_
_entity_poly.entity_id
_entity_poly.type
_entity_poly.pdbx_seq_one_letter_code
_entity_poly.pdbx_strand_id
1 'polypeptide(L)'
;LREGGDVSAVGNVYILGTNSNQDNSLTVYSGTDFRIYLSDIMVDGSAPADAWDIVNGSHNPRVNSPPIWVDDFAPMSSALVENYVLNNAGSRPADRDAVDIRVVQSVRDRSGQIIDSQSDVGGWPILAENYRSLVVPDNPNGDDNGNGYTNLEEWLHDYAAQVE
;
A
#
# COMPACT_ATOMS: atom_id res chain seq x y z
N LEU A 1 17.78 -25.48 13.25
CA LEU A 1 16.41 -25.29 12.72
C LEU A 1 16.57 -24.99 11.23
N ARG A 2 16.10 -25.88 10.35
CA ARG A 2 16.04 -25.58 8.92
C ARG A 2 14.70 -24.91 8.70
N GLU A 3 14.70 -23.60 8.50
CA GLU A 3 13.48 -22.85 8.20
C GLU A 3 13.24 -22.94 6.70
N GLY A 4 12.29 -23.77 6.31
CA GLY A 4 11.69 -23.74 4.98
C GLY A 4 10.66 -22.63 4.85
N GLY A 5 10.23 -22.31 3.64
CA GLY A 5 9.26 -21.25 3.37
C GLY A 5 8.34 -21.58 2.19
N ASP A 6 7.06 -21.27 2.36
CA ASP A 6 6.04 -21.42 1.33
C ASP A 6 5.62 -20.05 0.80
N VAL A 7 5.59 -19.91 -0.52
CA VAL A 7 5.20 -18.67 -1.20
C VAL A 7 4.19 -18.97 -2.29
N SER A 8 3.11 -18.20 -2.31
CA SER A 8 2.15 -18.13 -3.42
C SER A 8 2.05 -16.69 -3.87
N ALA A 9 2.52 -16.39 -5.08
CA ALA A 9 2.36 -15.08 -5.72
C ALA A 9 1.42 -15.23 -6.91
N VAL A 10 0.26 -14.60 -6.81
CA VAL A 10 -0.82 -14.69 -7.82
C VAL A 10 -1.38 -13.30 -8.08
N GLY A 11 -1.40 -12.87 -9.34
CA GLY A 11 -1.87 -11.54 -9.74
C GLY A 11 -0.83 -10.44 -9.50
N ASN A 12 0.44 -10.79 -9.27
CA ASN A 12 1.49 -9.82 -8.95
C ASN A 12 1.98 -9.08 -10.21
N VAL A 13 2.20 -7.77 -10.07
CA VAL A 13 2.77 -6.91 -11.12
C VAL A 13 4.13 -6.41 -10.66
N TYR A 14 5.14 -6.59 -11.50
CA TYR A 14 6.49 -6.08 -11.32
C TYR A 14 6.73 -4.94 -12.30
N ILE A 15 7.07 -3.77 -11.76
CA ILE A 15 7.37 -2.58 -12.53
C ILE A 15 8.85 -2.27 -12.35
N LEU A 16 9.61 -2.26 -13.44
CA LEU A 16 11.01 -1.88 -13.40
C LEU A 16 11.13 -0.35 -13.35
N GLY A 17 11.94 0.14 -12.42
CA GLY A 17 12.29 1.55 -12.31
C GLY A 17 13.66 1.84 -12.91
N THR A 18 14.05 3.11 -12.93
CA THR A 18 15.32 3.58 -13.52
C THR A 18 16.56 2.90 -12.91
N ASN A 19 16.48 2.49 -11.64
CA ASN A 19 17.57 1.82 -10.94
C ASN A 19 17.41 0.28 -10.87
N SER A 20 16.40 -0.29 -11.53
CA SER A 20 16.23 -1.73 -11.60
C SER A 20 17.27 -2.32 -12.56
N ASN A 21 17.98 -3.36 -12.12
CA ASN A 21 18.73 -4.19 -13.05
C ASN A 21 17.71 -4.99 -13.86
N GLN A 22 17.74 -4.91 -15.20
CA GLN A 22 16.80 -5.60 -16.09
C GLN A 22 16.86 -7.13 -15.98
N ASP A 23 17.90 -7.64 -15.33
CA ASP A 23 18.11 -9.05 -15.06
C ASP A 23 17.28 -9.50 -13.85
N ASN A 24 15.95 -9.59 -13.96
CA ASN A 24 15.04 -10.37 -13.09
C ASN A 24 14.30 -9.62 -11.96
N SER A 25 13.04 -10.04 -11.75
CA SER A 25 12.13 -9.47 -10.74
C SER A 25 12.07 -10.27 -9.44
N LEU A 26 12.51 -11.54 -9.45
CA LEU A 26 12.57 -12.41 -8.28
C LEU A 26 13.91 -13.17 -8.25
N THR A 27 14.59 -13.17 -7.10
CA THR A 27 15.82 -13.94 -6.91
C THR A 27 15.63 -14.99 -5.82
N VAL A 28 15.96 -16.23 -6.14
CA VAL A 28 15.89 -17.37 -5.25
C VAL A 28 17.32 -17.86 -4.93
N TYR A 29 17.73 -17.66 -3.68
CA TYR A 29 18.99 -18.19 -3.17
C TYR A 29 18.81 -19.62 -2.63
N SER A 30 19.90 -20.38 -2.54
CA SER A 30 19.87 -21.77 -2.09
C SER A 30 19.42 -21.91 -0.64
N GLY A 31 18.43 -22.76 -0.40
CA GLY A 31 17.96 -23.24 0.91
C GLY A 31 17.25 -24.58 0.70
N THR A 32 17.23 -25.47 1.70
CA THR A 32 16.82 -26.88 1.45
C THR A 32 15.32 -27.14 1.43
N ASP A 33 14.46 -26.17 1.74
CA ASP A 33 13.03 -26.44 2.00
C ASP A 33 12.09 -25.28 1.58
N PHE A 34 12.27 -24.69 0.38
CA PHE A 34 11.34 -23.67 -0.15
C PHE A 34 10.38 -24.26 -1.20
N ARG A 35 9.13 -23.77 -1.22
CA ARG A 35 8.14 -24.05 -2.27
C ARG A 35 7.56 -22.75 -2.76
N ILE A 36 7.62 -22.52 -4.08
CA ILE A 36 7.15 -21.27 -4.68
C ILE A 36 6.15 -21.60 -5.80
N TYR A 37 4.95 -21.03 -5.68
CA TYR A 37 3.94 -21.02 -6.72
C TYR A 37 3.81 -19.60 -7.30
N LEU A 38 3.93 -19.48 -8.63
CA LEU A 38 3.76 -18.23 -9.37
C LEU A 38 2.65 -18.42 -10.41
N SER A 39 1.70 -17.50 -10.47
CA SER A 39 0.60 -17.52 -11.46
C SER A 39 0.12 -16.11 -11.74
N ASP A 40 -0.39 -15.84 -12.95
CA ASP A 40 -0.87 -14.51 -13.36
C ASP A 40 0.12 -13.40 -12.97
N ILE A 41 1.33 -13.47 -13.52
CA ILE A 41 2.38 -12.48 -13.27
C ILE A 41 2.45 -11.52 -14.47
N MET A 42 2.63 -10.24 -14.17
CA MET A 42 2.89 -9.21 -15.18
C MET A 42 4.20 -8.49 -14.88
N VAL A 43 5.02 -8.28 -15.90
CA VAL A 43 6.27 -7.51 -15.82
C VAL A 43 6.20 -6.39 -16.85
N ASP A 44 6.29 -5.14 -16.41
CA ASP A 44 6.24 -3.95 -17.28
C ASP A 44 5.10 -3.99 -18.31
N GLY A 45 3.90 -4.33 -17.86
CA GLY A 45 2.70 -4.37 -18.69
C GLY A 45 2.58 -5.60 -19.60
N SER A 46 3.52 -6.55 -19.53
CA SER A 46 3.51 -7.76 -20.34
C SER A 46 3.54 -9.02 -19.46
N ALA A 47 2.72 -10.01 -19.79
CA ALA A 47 2.80 -11.32 -19.15
C ALA A 47 3.98 -12.11 -19.77
N PRO A 48 4.87 -12.70 -18.96
CA PRO A 48 5.91 -13.58 -19.48
C PRO A 48 5.30 -14.89 -20.04
N ALA A 49 6.05 -15.60 -20.88
CA ALA A 49 5.59 -16.87 -21.46
C ALA A 49 5.45 -17.94 -20.36
N ASP A 50 6.39 -17.98 -19.43
CA ASP A 50 6.29 -18.69 -18.17
C ASP A 50 6.46 -17.68 -17.00
N ALA A 51 5.61 -17.78 -15.97
CA ALA A 51 5.76 -16.98 -14.76
C ALA A 51 7.14 -17.14 -14.10
N TRP A 52 7.84 -18.24 -14.37
CA TRP A 52 9.20 -18.51 -13.90
C TRP A 52 10.31 -17.80 -14.69
N ASP A 53 10.00 -17.18 -15.84
CA ASP A 53 10.99 -16.42 -16.63
C ASP A 53 11.53 -15.19 -15.87
N ILE A 54 10.87 -14.79 -14.79
CA ILE A 54 11.26 -13.65 -13.94
C ILE A 54 12.20 -14.05 -12.80
N VAL A 55 12.46 -15.35 -12.63
CA VAL A 55 13.15 -15.92 -11.47
C VAL A 55 14.61 -16.20 -11.79
N ASN A 56 15.53 -15.63 -11.02
CA ASN A 56 16.95 -15.97 -11.04
C ASN A 56 17.32 -16.86 -9.86
N GLY A 57 18.25 -17.79 -10.06
CA GLY A 57 18.86 -18.55 -8.98
C GLY A 57 19.39 -19.89 -9.45
N SER A 58 20.28 -20.48 -8.66
CA SER A 58 20.78 -21.84 -8.89
C SER A 58 19.86 -22.94 -8.35
N HIS A 59 18.78 -22.57 -7.67
CA HIS A 59 17.83 -23.48 -7.04
C HIS A 59 16.43 -23.27 -7.62
N ASN A 60 15.72 -24.38 -7.87
CA ASN A 60 14.37 -24.34 -8.42
C ASN A 60 13.36 -24.95 -7.42
N PRO A 61 12.73 -24.12 -6.57
CA PRO A 61 11.69 -24.55 -5.63
C PRO A 61 10.27 -24.54 -6.23
N ARG A 62 10.14 -24.60 -7.56
CA ARG A 62 8.86 -24.51 -8.26
C ARG A 62 7.89 -25.62 -7.84
N VAL A 63 6.68 -25.21 -7.50
CA VAL A 63 5.53 -26.11 -7.36
C VAL A 63 4.39 -25.66 -8.28
N ASN A 64 3.49 -26.58 -8.62
CA ASN A 64 2.40 -26.36 -9.58
C ASN A 64 1.05 -26.01 -8.94
N SER A 65 1.01 -25.92 -7.61
CA SER A 65 -0.16 -25.52 -6.84
C SER A 65 0.27 -24.66 -5.65
N PRO A 66 -0.56 -23.70 -5.19
CA PRO A 66 -0.27 -22.87 -4.03
C PRO A 66 0.13 -23.73 -2.81
N PRO A 67 1.37 -23.63 -2.29
CA PRO A 67 1.77 -24.35 -1.08
C PRO A 67 1.18 -23.73 0.19
N ILE A 68 0.80 -22.44 0.11
CA ILE A 68 0.11 -21.67 1.13
C ILE A 68 -0.99 -20.83 0.47
N TRP A 69 -2.18 -20.77 1.07
CA TRP A 69 -3.29 -19.97 0.55
C TRP A 69 -4.18 -19.50 1.70
N VAL A 70 -4.93 -18.42 1.47
CA VAL A 70 -5.95 -17.91 2.39
C VAL A 70 -7.30 -18.17 1.73
N ASP A 71 -8.18 -18.91 2.40
CA ASP A 71 -9.40 -19.48 1.79
C ASP A 71 -10.29 -18.45 1.08
N ASP A 72 -10.45 -17.26 1.68
CA ASP A 72 -11.31 -16.20 1.15
C ASP A 72 -10.54 -15.15 0.31
N PHE A 73 -9.29 -15.43 -0.04
CA PHE A 73 -8.50 -14.52 -0.88
C PHE A 73 -8.72 -14.83 -2.37
N ALA A 74 -9.37 -13.89 -3.06
CA ALA A 74 -9.49 -13.87 -4.51
C ALA A 74 -8.51 -12.82 -5.09
N PRO A 75 -7.43 -13.24 -5.77
CA PRO A 75 -6.48 -12.30 -6.36
C PRO A 75 -7.14 -11.53 -7.50
N MET A 76 -6.84 -10.23 -7.56
CA MET A 76 -7.16 -9.41 -8.73
C MET A 76 -6.27 -9.84 -9.90
N SER A 77 -6.81 -9.82 -11.12
CA SER A 77 -5.99 -10.08 -12.31
C SER A 77 -4.84 -9.07 -12.39
N SER A 78 -3.63 -9.55 -12.66
CA SER A 78 -2.42 -8.71 -12.79
C SER A 78 -2.61 -7.54 -13.77
N ALA A 79 -3.38 -7.73 -14.84
CA ALA A 79 -3.72 -6.70 -15.82
C ALA A 79 -4.52 -5.51 -15.28
N LEU A 80 -5.16 -5.66 -14.11
CA LEU A 80 -5.95 -4.60 -13.47
C LEU A 80 -5.24 -3.97 -12.27
N VAL A 81 -4.24 -4.67 -11.70
CA VAL A 81 -3.61 -4.30 -10.43
C VAL A 81 -2.92 -2.94 -10.48
N GLU A 82 -2.13 -2.66 -11.52
CA GLU A 82 -1.42 -1.37 -11.61
C GLU A 82 -2.40 -0.19 -11.59
N ASN A 83 -3.44 -0.23 -12.42
CA ASN A 83 -4.46 0.83 -12.46
C ASN A 83 -5.26 0.92 -11.15
N TYR A 84 -5.62 -0.22 -10.57
CA TYR A 84 -6.33 -0.24 -9.30
C TYR A 84 -5.51 0.40 -8.18
N VAL A 85 -4.23 0.05 -8.06
CA VAL A 85 -3.31 0.61 -7.06
C VAL A 85 -3.12 2.11 -7.27
N LEU A 86 -2.86 2.55 -8.51
CA LEU A 86 -2.69 3.99 -8.82
C LEU A 86 -3.91 4.83 -8.44
N ASN A 87 -5.12 4.26 -8.52
CA ASN A 87 -6.35 4.98 -8.23
C ASN A 87 -6.76 4.92 -6.74
N ASN A 88 -6.30 3.91 -5.98
CA ASN A 88 -6.83 3.65 -4.64
C ASN A 88 -5.78 3.68 -3.51
N ALA A 89 -4.49 3.57 -3.80
CA ALA A 89 -3.45 3.45 -2.77
C ALA A 89 -3.15 4.79 -2.07
N GLY A 90 -3.12 4.81 -0.74
CA GLY A 90 -2.83 5.99 0.08
C GLY A 90 -3.97 6.32 1.04
N SER A 91 -3.77 7.29 1.92
CA SER A 91 -4.77 7.68 2.94
C SER A 91 -5.93 8.50 2.37
N ARG A 92 -5.68 9.26 1.28
CA ARG A 92 -6.67 10.16 0.65
C ARG A 92 -6.63 10.02 -0.88
N PRO A 93 -6.93 8.85 -1.46
CA PRO A 93 -6.78 8.61 -2.89
C PRO A 93 -7.65 9.52 -3.78
N ALA A 94 -8.78 10.00 -3.25
CA ALA A 94 -9.69 10.94 -3.92
C ALA A 94 -9.33 12.44 -3.70
N ASP A 95 -8.45 12.75 -2.75
CA ASP A 95 -8.01 14.11 -2.41
C ASP A 95 -6.48 14.14 -2.23
N ARG A 96 -5.79 13.97 -3.35
CA ARG A 96 -4.34 13.85 -3.45
C ARG A 96 -3.70 15.23 -3.33
N ASP A 97 -2.70 15.36 -2.46
CA ASP A 97 -1.89 16.58 -2.43
C ASP A 97 -0.81 16.59 -3.54
N ALA A 98 0.00 17.65 -3.61
CA ALA A 98 1.04 17.78 -4.61
C ALA A 98 2.13 16.69 -4.52
N VAL A 99 2.40 16.18 -3.32
CA VAL A 99 3.38 15.11 -3.09
C VAL A 99 2.82 13.78 -3.56
N ASP A 100 1.56 13.49 -3.25
CA ASP A 100 0.88 12.28 -3.70
C ASP A 100 0.78 12.24 -5.23
N ILE A 101 0.37 13.34 -5.87
CA ILE A 101 0.28 13.46 -7.33
C ILE A 101 1.65 13.19 -7.96
N ARG A 102 2.72 13.79 -7.42
CA ARG A 102 4.09 13.59 -7.90
C ARG A 102 4.50 12.11 -7.84
N VAL A 103 4.19 11.41 -6.75
CA VAL A 103 4.53 9.99 -6.58
C VAL A 103 3.72 9.12 -7.55
N VAL A 104 2.42 9.35 -7.69
CA VAL A 104 1.59 8.62 -8.67
C VAL A 104 2.10 8.85 -10.10
N GLN A 105 2.46 10.09 -10.43
CA GLN A 105 2.98 10.44 -11.74
C GLN A 105 4.35 9.79 -12.01
N SER A 106 5.24 9.71 -11.01
CA SER A 106 6.55 9.06 -11.20
C SER A 106 6.45 7.56 -11.46
N VAL A 107 5.42 6.90 -10.89
CA VAL A 107 5.11 5.50 -11.22
C VAL A 107 4.56 5.38 -12.64
N ARG A 108 3.62 6.25 -13.04
CA ARG A 108 3.05 6.25 -14.40
C ARG A 108 4.11 6.49 -15.48
N ASP A 109 4.99 7.44 -15.24
CA ASP A 109 6.03 7.84 -16.19
C ASP A 109 7.28 6.94 -16.12
N ARG A 110 7.29 5.96 -15.21
CA ARG A 110 8.44 5.08 -14.94
C ARG A 110 9.72 5.86 -14.64
N SER A 111 9.59 7.06 -14.09
CA SER A 111 10.69 7.97 -13.79
C SER A 111 11.19 7.88 -12.35
N GLY A 112 10.58 6.99 -11.54
CA GLY A 112 11.00 6.74 -10.17
C GLY A 112 12.46 6.26 -10.09
N GLN A 113 13.13 6.70 -9.03
CA GLN A 113 14.50 6.31 -8.68
C GLN A 113 14.64 6.20 -7.17
N ILE A 114 15.72 5.57 -6.71
CA ILE A 114 16.08 5.55 -5.28
C ILE A 114 16.36 6.99 -4.85
N ILE A 115 15.67 7.44 -3.81
CA ILE A 115 15.79 8.79 -3.25
C ILE A 115 16.75 8.72 -2.06
N ASP A 116 17.85 9.46 -2.12
CA ASP A 116 18.84 9.51 -1.04
C ASP A 116 18.44 10.50 0.05
N SER A 117 17.73 11.58 -0.32
CA SER A 117 17.20 12.56 0.62
C SER A 117 15.86 13.12 0.18
N GLN A 118 15.03 13.52 1.15
CA GLN A 118 13.79 14.25 0.90
C GLN A 118 14.01 15.51 0.05
N SER A 119 15.18 16.16 0.15
CA SER A 119 15.50 17.34 -0.66
C SER A 119 15.55 17.04 -2.16
N ASP A 120 15.86 15.81 -2.56
CA ASP A 120 15.99 15.40 -3.96
C ASP A 120 14.64 15.44 -4.70
N VAL A 121 13.55 15.48 -3.93
CA VAL A 121 12.18 15.54 -4.43
C VAL A 121 11.40 16.76 -3.92
N GLY A 122 12.10 17.76 -3.36
CA GLY A 122 11.49 19.03 -2.94
C GLY A 122 11.24 19.19 -1.44
N GLY A 123 11.67 18.24 -0.61
CA GLY A 123 11.58 18.32 0.85
C GLY A 123 10.25 17.91 1.45
N TRP A 124 10.07 18.21 2.73
CA TRP A 124 8.79 17.99 3.42
C TRP A 124 7.75 19.02 2.96
N PRO A 125 6.51 18.59 2.69
CA PRO A 125 5.45 19.52 2.32
C PRO A 125 5.15 20.47 3.47
N ILE A 126 4.93 21.74 3.14
CA ILE A 126 4.36 22.71 4.07
C ILE A 126 2.85 22.49 4.02
N LEU A 127 2.32 21.77 5.01
CA LEU A 127 0.89 21.52 5.11
C LEU A 127 0.19 22.70 5.79
N ALA A 128 -1.02 23.01 5.35
CA ALA A 128 -1.85 24.00 6.02
C ALA A 128 -2.24 23.49 7.41
N GLU A 129 -2.02 24.33 8.42
CA GLU A 129 -2.55 24.07 9.75
C GLU A 129 -4.05 24.33 9.74
N ASN A 130 -4.83 23.28 10.01
CA ASN A 130 -6.29 23.40 10.10
C ASN A 130 -6.68 23.71 11.55
N TYR A 131 -7.17 24.91 11.77
CA TYR A 131 -7.70 25.34 13.07
C TYR A 131 -9.22 25.34 13.04
N ARG A 132 -9.84 24.65 14.01
CA ARG A 132 -11.28 24.78 14.29
C ARG A 132 -11.42 25.51 15.63
N SER A 133 -12.00 26.71 15.59
CA SER A 133 -12.33 27.42 16.83
C SER A 133 -13.43 26.67 17.56
N LEU A 134 -13.22 26.43 18.85
CA LEU A 134 -14.19 25.76 19.72
C LEU A 134 -14.79 26.81 20.65
N VAL A 135 -16.11 26.97 20.58
CA VAL A 135 -16.86 27.77 21.54
C VAL A 135 -17.40 26.81 22.59
N VAL A 136 -16.77 26.81 23.76
CA VAL A 136 -17.18 26.01 24.92
C VAL A 136 -18.46 26.62 25.52
N PRO A 137 -19.41 25.81 26.04
CA PRO A 137 -20.59 26.34 26.73
C PRO A 137 -20.23 27.28 27.90
N ASP A 138 -21.02 28.34 28.12
CA ASP A 138 -20.78 29.35 29.16
C ASP A 138 -20.76 28.77 30.59
N ASN A 139 -21.48 27.67 30.83
CA ASN A 139 -21.54 26.95 32.11
C ASN A 139 -21.14 25.48 31.93
N PRO A 140 -19.85 25.16 31.70
CA PRO A 140 -19.44 23.83 31.26
C PRO A 140 -19.65 22.74 32.32
N ASN A 141 -19.69 23.10 33.61
CA ASN A 141 -19.91 22.17 34.72
C ASN A 141 -21.39 22.10 35.18
N GLY A 142 -22.28 22.87 34.56
CA GLY A 142 -23.71 22.83 34.85
C GLY A 142 -24.41 21.67 34.13
N ASP A 143 -25.57 21.29 34.64
CA ASP A 143 -26.52 20.37 34.00
C ASP A 143 -27.83 21.15 33.82
N ASP A 144 -27.90 21.94 32.76
CA ASP A 144 -28.99 22.91 32.59
C ASP A 144 -30.32 22.23 32.19
N ASN A 145 -30.27 20.98 31.70
CA ASN A 145 -31.44 20.22 31.28
C ASN A 145 -31.83 19.08 32.27
N GLY A 146 -31.01 18.81 33.27
CA GLY A 146 -31.26 17.86 34.36
C GLY A 146 -31.16 16.39 33.93
N ASN A 147 -30.45 16.09 32.84
CA ASN A 147 -30.36 14.73 32.31
C ASN A 147 -29.21 13.90 32.91
N GLY A 148 -28.42 14.48 33.80
CA GLY A 148 -27.30 13.82 34.47
C GLY A 148 -25.96 13.95 33.76
N TYR A 149 -25.88 14.69 32.64
CA TYR A 149 -24.63 15.06 31.97
C TYR A 149 -24.37 16.56 32.13
N THR A 150 -23.09 16.92 32.22
CA THR A 150 -22.69 18.34 32.18
C THR A 150 -22.80 18.89 30.77
N ASN A 151 -23.05 20.20 30.66
CA ASN A 151 -23.12 20.91 29.38
C ASN A 151 -21.85 20.69 28.51
N LEU A 152 -20.67 20.51 29.13
CA LEU A 152 -19.44 20.16 28.40
C LEU A 152 -19.45 18.74 27.85
N GLU A 153 -19.95 17.76 28.61
CA GLU A 153 -20.06 16.38 28.16
C GLU A 153 -21.02 16.26 26.97
N GLU A 154 -22.15 16.96 27.03
CA GLU A 154 -23.10 17.04 25.91
C GLU A 154 -22.48 17.68 24.67
N TRP A 155 -21.80 18.81 24.86
CA TRP A 155 -21.12 19.51 23.78
C TRP A 155 -20.02 18.65 23.14
N LEU A 156 -19.23 17.90 23.94
CA LEU A 156 -18.24 16.95 23.42
C LEU A 156 -18.91 15.79 22.68
N HIS A 157 -20.06 15.30 23.16
CA HIS A 157 -20.82 14.23 22.51
C HIS A 157 -21.31 14.64 21.11
N ASP A 158 -21.87 15.85 20.98
CA ASP A 158 -22.32 16.40 19.70
C ASP A 158 -21.16 16.64 18.73
N TYR A 159 -19.98 17.01 19.25
CA TYR A 159 -18.78 17.20 18.44
C TYR A 159 -18.21 15.88 17.93
N ALA A 160 -18.21 14.83 18.75
CA ALA A 160 -17.76 13.49 18.33
C ALA A 160 -18.66 12.94 17.21
N ALA A 161 -19.97 13.18 17.29
CA ALA A 161 -20.93 12.74 16.27
C ALA A 161 -20.80 13.44 14.90
N GLN A 162 -20.04 14.53 14.80
CA GLN A 162 -19.79 15.24 13.53
C GLN A 162 -18.54 14.75 12.79
N VAL A 163 -17.71 13.93 13.43
CA VAL A 163 -16.39 13.50 12.90
C VAL A 163 -16.42 12.05 12.40
N GLU A 164 -17.41 11.26 12.81
CA GLU A 164 -17.72 9.93 12.23
C GLU A 164 -18.73 10.01 11.09
#